data_AF-A0A5N0GYC9-F1
#
_entry.id   AF-A0A5N0GYC9-F1
#
_cell.length_a   1.000
_cell.length_b   1.000
_cell.length_c   1.000
_cell.angle_alpha   90.00
_cell.angle_beta   90.00
_cell.angle_gamma   90.00
#
_symmetry.space_group_name_H-M   'P 1'
#
loop_
_entity.id
_entity.type
_entity.pdbx_description
1 polymer ?
#
loop_
_entity_poly.entity_id
_entity_poly.type
_entity_poly.pdbx_seq_one_letter_code
_entity_poly.pdbx_strand_id
1 'polypeptide(L)'
;PDGDRLAGWPADMRILVRREKIEEGRQLSLFEQINGYRYQLLATNTAGGQPQRLEARHRVHARVEGFIRCAKDTGLARWPSHSFAINTAWVTAVAVAIDLLCWMRLLLLDGPLAKAEPATLRYRLLHAAARLVKRSRYLILRIPQTWPWAKEFADAVNRVRAIP
;
A
#
# COMPACT_ATOMS: atom_id res chain seq x y z
N PRO A 1 23.24 26.52 -21.21
CA PRO A 1 23.74 25.12 -21.24
C PRO A 1 23.97 24.48 -19.86
N ASP A 2 23.89 25.25 -18.76
CA ASP A 2 24.19 24.75 -17.41
C ASP A 2 22.96 24.48 -16.52
N GLY A 3 21.79 24.25 -17.12
CA GLY A 3 20.51 24.05 -16.40
C GLY A 3 20.39 22.70 -15.68
N ASP A 4 21.26 21.74 -15.98
CA ASP A 4 21.09 20.33 -15.61
C ASP A 4 22.05 19.88 -14.49
N ARG A 5 22.90 20.80 -13.98
CA ARG A 5 23.93 20.51 -12.99
C ARG A 5 23.73 21.35 -11.73
N LEU A 6 22.78 20.92 -10.89
CA LEU A 6 22.65 21.44 -9.53
C LEU A 6 23.89 20.97 -8.73
N ALA A 7 24.57 21.89 -8.04
CA ALA A 7 25.85 21.63 -7.38
C ALA A 7 25.83 20.48 -6.34
N GLY A 8 24.64 20.10 -5.84
CA GLY A 8 24.45 18.97 -4.92
C GLY A 8 24.01 17.66 -5.57
N TRP A 9 23.94 17.57 -6.90
CA TRP A 9 23.50 16.34 -7.57
C TRP A 9 24.64 15.31 -7.64
N PRO A 10 24.33 14.02 -7.37
CA PRO A 10 25.27 12.94 -7.65
C PRO A 10 25.71 12.95 -9.12
N ALA A 11 26.98 12.60 -9.38
CA ALA A 11 27.55 12.61 -10.73
C ALA A 11 26.85 11.64 -11.70
N ASP A 12 26.19 10.61 -11.19
CA ASP A 12 25.45 9.58 -11.91
C ASP A 12 23.94 9.86 -12.01
N MET A 13 23.50 11.02 -11.53
CA MET A 13 22.09 11.43 -11.57
C MET A 13 21.67 11.73 -13.02
N ARG A 14 20.53 11.16 -13.42
CA ARG A 14 19.92 11.39 -14.74
C ARG A 14 18.43 11.65 -14.62
N ILE A 15 17.88 12.42 -15.56
CA ILE A 15 16.44 12.67 -15.68
C ILE A 15 15.90 11.86 -16.84
N LEU A 16 14.93 10.99 -16.57
CA LEU A 16 14.15 10.29 -17.57
C LEU A 16 12.86 11.09 -17.82
N VAL A 17 12.57 11.35 -19.10
CA VAL A 17 11.34 12.03 -19.51
C VAL A 17 10.42 11.04 -20.20
N ARG A 18 9.25 10.81 -19.61
CA ARG A 18 8.18 10.07 -20.27
C ARG A 18 7.22 11.04 -20.93
N ARG A 19 6.93 10.78 -22.21
CA ARG A 19 5.95 11.52 -23.00
C ARG A 19 4.72 10.65 -23.23
N GLU A 20 3.57 11.08 -22.75
CA GLU A 20 2.27 10.43 -22.98
C GLU A 20 1.41 11.29 -23.91
N LYS A 21 0.81 10.68 -24.95
CA LYS A 21 -0.14 11.39 -25.80
C LYS A 21 -1.42 11.65 -25.01
N ILE A 22 -1.93 12.87 -25.10
CA ILE A 22 -3.16 13.26 -24.40
C ILE A 22 -4.36 12.69 -25.17
N GLU A 23 -5.24 11.99 -24.47
CA GLU A 23 -6.52 11.51 -24.98
C GLU A 23 -7.59 12.61 -24.86
N GLU A 24 -8.56 12.64 -25.79
CA GLU A 24 -9.62 13.65 -25.83
C GLU A 24 -10.46 13.66 -24.53
N GLY A 25 -10.86 14.86 -24.08
CA GLY A 25 -11.77 15.03 -22.93
C GLY A 25 -11.12 15.26 -21.57
N ARG A 26 -9.80 15.46 -21.48
CA ARG A 26 -9.09 15.78 -20.23
C ARG A 26 -9.01 17.30 -20.02
N GLN A 27 -9.14 17.77 -18.78
CA GLN A 27 -8.85 19.16 -18.43
C GLN A 27 -7.33 19.36 -18.46
N LEU A 28 -6.86 20.23 -19.36
CA LEU A 28 -5.43 20.41 -19.68
C LEU A 28 -4.91 21.73 -19.12
N SER A 29 -3.71 21.69 -18.56
CA SER A 29 -2.90 22.89 -18.32
C SER A 29 -2.46 23.53 -19.65
N LEU A 30 -2.10 24.82 -19.63
CA LEU A 30 -1.70 25.57 -20.84
C LEU A 30 -0.55 24.89 -21.61
N PHE A 31 0.42 24.30 -20.91
CA PHE A 31 1.56 23.58 -21.50
C PHE A 31 1.17 22.28 -22.22
N GLU A 32 0.11 21.62 -21.75
CA GLU A 32 -0.40 20.37 -22.31
C GLU A 32 -1.22 20.64 -23.58
N GLN A 33 -1.93 21.77 -23.64
CA GLN A 33 -2.72 22.19 -24.81
C GLN A 33 -1.84 22.52 -26.03
N ILE A 34 -0.68 23.15 -25.81
CA ILE A 34 0.21 23.59 -26.89
C ILE A 34 0.90 22.41 -27.59
N ASN A 35 1.29 21.38 -26.83
CA ASN A 35 2.14 20.30 -27.33
C ASN A 35 1.39 18.98 -27.59
N GLY A 36 0.16 18.81 -27.09
CA GLY A 36 -0.61 17.56 -27.23
C GLY A 36 -0.02 16.35 -26.47
N TYR A 37 0.98 16.60 -25.62
CA TYR A 37 1.66 15.58 -24.82
C TYR A 37 1.76 16.00 -23.36
N ARG A 38 1.61 15.03 -22.46
CA ARG A 38 1.95 15.14 -21.04
C ARG A 38 3.37 14.63 -20.83
N TYR A 39 4.19 15.46 -20.19
CA TYR A 39 5.57 15.12 -19.83
C TYR A 39 5.65 14.80 -18.34
N GLN A 40 6.26 13.67 -18.01
CA GLN A 40 6.56 13.28 -16.63
C GLN A 40 8.07 13.08 -16.48
N LEU A 41 8.63 13.73 -15.48
CA LEU A 41 10.06 13.75 -15.18
C LEU A 41 10.35 12.79 -14.03
N LEU A 42 11.37 11.97 -14.18
CA LEU A 42 11.89 11.06 -13.15
C LEU A 42 13.38 11.29 -12.99
N ALA A 43 13.81 11.75 -11.82
CA ALA A 43 15.23 11.80 -11.48
C ALA A 43 15.66 10.46 -10.85
N THR A 44 16.74 9.85 -11.35
CA THR A 44 17.25 8.58 -10.84
C THR A 44 18.76 8.46 -11.05
N ASN A 45 19.45 7.85 -10.09
CA ASN A 45 20.84 7.40 -10.21
C ASN A 45 20.96 5.86 -10.26
N THR A 46 19.84 5.15 -10.50
CA THR A 46 19.88 3.69 -10.60
C THR A 46 20.71 3.27 -11.79
N ALA A 47 21.78 2.51 -11.56
CA ALA A 47 22.67 1.99 -12.61
C ALA A 47 21.98 0.89 -13.44
N GLY A 48 22.22 0.91 -14.76
CA GLY A 48 21.72 -0.10 -15.70
C GLY A 48 20.19 -0.11 -15.87
N GLY A 49 19.71 -1.11 -16.61
CA GLY A 49 18.29 -1.33 -16.89
C GLY A 49 17.71 -0.49 -18.03
N GLN A 50 16.63 -0.99 -18.63
CA GLN A 50 15.89 -0.26 -19.66
C GLN A 50 15.16 0.95 -19.03
N PRO A 51 15.24 2.16 -19.64
CA PRO A 51 14.56 3.36 -19.14
C PRO A 51 13.06 3.16 -18.86
N GLN A 52 12.39 2.37 -19.70
CA GLN A 52 10.97 2.02 -19.58
C GLN A 52 10.68 1.26 -18.28
N ARG A 53 11.59 0.38 -17.85
CA ARG A 53 11.44 -0.39 -16.60
C ARG A 53 11.70 0.48 -15.37
N LEU A 54 12.68 1.38 -15.45
CA LEU A 54 12.97 2.33 -14.36
C LEU A 54 11.81 3.29 -14.13
N GLU A 55 11.25 3.82 -15.22
CA GLU A 55 10.05 4.65 -15.15
C GLU A 55 8.84 3.87 -14.63
N ALA A 56 8.59 2.67 -15.14
CA ALA A 56 7.48 1.85 -14.68
C ALA A 56 7.58 1.50 -13.18
N ARG A 57 8.78 1.19 -12.69
CA ARG A 57 9.04 0.98 -11.25
C ARG A 57 8.71 2.23 -10.44
N HIS A 58 9.13 3.40 -10.92
CA HIS A 58 8.84 4.66 -10.24
C HIS A 58 7.33 4.96 -10.21
N ARG A 59 6.60 4.68 -11.28
CA ARG A 59 5.14 4.85 -11.30
C ARG A 59 4.43 4.00 -10.23
N VAL A 60 4.96 2.81 -9.92
CA VAL A 60 4.45 1.98 -8.82
C VAL A 60 4.73 2.60 -7.45
N HIS A 61 5.78 3.43 -7.31
CA HIS A 61 6.07 4.17 -6.08
C HIS A 61 4.93 5.11 -5.68
N ALA A 62 4.10 5.59 -6.62
CA ALA A 62 2.89 6.36 -6.29
C ALA A 62 1.92 5.59 -5.37
N ARG A 63 2.01 4.25 -5.29
CA ARG A 63 1.25 3.45 -4.31
C ARG A 63 1.62 3.77 -2.86
N VAL A 64 2.84 4.27 -2.62
CA VAL A 64 3.33 4.61 -1.27
C VAL A 64 2.42 5.64 -0.61
N GLU A 65 1.87 6.60 -1.35
CA GLU A 65 0.92 7.58 -0.79
C GLU A 65 -0.35 6.91 -0.27
N GLY A 66 -0.86 5.92 -1.00
CA GLY A 66 -1.98 5.09 -0.56
C GLY A 66 -1.67 4.30 0.71
N PHE A 67 -0.46 3.76 0.81
CA PHE A 67 0.01 3.04 2.00
C PHE A 67 0.24 3.97 3.21
N ILE A 68 0.79 5.17 3.00
CA ILE A 68 0.94 6.18 4.06
C ILE A 68 -0.43 6.60 4.60
N ARG A 69 -1.42 6.79 3.72
CA ARG A 69 -2.79 7.06 4.15
C ARG A 69 -3.35 5.90 4.99
N CYS A 70 -3.18 4.66 4.53
CA CYS A 70 -3.59 3.48 5.31
C CYS A 70 -2.85 3.37 6.66
N ALA A 71 -1.58 3.75 6.72
CA ALA A 71 -0.75 3.75 7.94
C ALA A 71 -1.31 4.72 9.00
N LYS A 72 -1.80 5.89 8.56
CA LYS A 72 -2.46 6.87 9.43
C LYS A 72 -3.71 6.27 10.09
N ASP A 73 -4.50 5.51 9.32
CA ASP A 73 -5.68 4.79 9.83
C ASP A 73 -5.33 3.64 10.78
N THR A 74 -4.08 3.14 10.72
CA THR A 74 -3.56 2.09 11.62
C THR A 74 -2.81 2.61 12.84
N GLY A 75 -2.85 3.93 13.09
CA GLY A 75 -2.33 4.54 14.33
C GLY A 75 -1.17 5.53 14.13
N LEU A 76 -0.62 5.66 12.92
CA LEU A 76 0.48 6.60 12.66
C LEU A 76 0.05 8.07 12.74
N ALA A 77 -1.26 8.36 12.71
CA ALA A 77 -1.79 9.73 12.83
C ALA A 77 -1.75 10.28 14.26
N ARG A 78 -1.54 9.44 15.29
CA ARG A 78 -1.60 9.83 16.70
C ARG A 78 -0.43 9.24 17.47
N TRP A 79 0.36 10.11 18.08
CA TRP A 79 1.49 9.72 18.92
C TRP A 79 1.01 9.57 20.37
N PRO A 80 1.21 8.40 21.02
CA PRO A 80 0.64 8.13 22.33
C PRO A 80 1.39 8.79 23.49
N SER A 81 2.57 9.37 23.26
CA SER A 81 3.42 9.90 24.32
C SER A 81 4.33 11.04 23.86
N HIS A 82 4.87 11.81 24.81
CA HIS A 82 6.00 12.71 24.60
C HIS A 82 7.36 11.99 24.63
N SER A 83 7.41 10.72 25.08
CA SER A 83 8.63 9.93 25.13
C SER A 83 8.99 9.36 23.75
N PHE A 84 10.21 9.66 23.30
CA PHE A 84 10.73 9.14 22.04
C PHE A 84 10.80 7.60 22.03
N ALA A 85 11.18 6.97 23.14
CA ALA A 85 11.26 5.52 23.24
C ALA A 85 9.88 4.85 23.08
N ILE A 86 8.84 5.41 23.72
CA ILE A 86 7.46 4.93 23.58
C ILE A 86 6.97 5.10 22.15
N ASN A 87 7.24 6.25 21.55
CA ASN A 87 6.86 6.54 20.17
C ASN A 87 7.59 5.67 19.15
N THR A 88 8.84 5.30 19.43
CA THR A 88 9.59 4.34 18.61
C THR A 88 8.91 2.97 18.65
N ALA A 89 8.60 2.46 19.84
CA ALA A 89 7.88 1.20 20.00
C ALA A 89 6.49 1.24 19.34
N TRP A 90 5.80 2.37 19.43
CA TRP A 90 4.51 2.60 18.77
C TRP A 90 4.62 2.50 17.24
N VAL A 91 5.59 3.19 16.64
CA VAL A 91 5.82 3.14 15.19
C VAL A 91 6.18 1.72 14.74
N THR A 92 6.98 0.99 15.52
CA THR A 92 7.28 -0.42 15.26
C THR A 92 6.02 -1.28 15.27
N ALA A 93 5.14 -1.11 16.26
CA ALA A 93 3.87 -1.82 16.33
C ALA A 93 2.95 -1.50 15.14
N VAL A 94 2.89 -0.23 14.73
CA VAL A 94 2.15 0.20 13.54
C VAL A 94 2.72 -0.44 12.27
N ALA A 95 4.05 -0.49 12.12
CA ALA A 95 4.69 -1.15 10.98
C ALA A 95 4.32 -2.65 10.91
N VAL A 96 4.40 -3.37 12.04
CA VAL A 96 3.96 -4.77 12.12
C VAL A 96 2.49 -4.93 11.75
N ALA A 97 1.61 -4.04 12.22
CA ALA A 97 0.18 -4.09 11.88
C ALA A 97 -0.06 -3.90 10.38
N ILE A 98 0.66 -2.99 9.73
CA ILE A 98 0.57 -2.76 8.28
C ILE A 98 1.04 -3.99 7.51
N ASP A 99 2.18 -4.57 7.91
CA ASP A 99 2.71 -5.77 7.27
C ASP A 99 1.73 -6.95 7.38
N LEU A 100 1.16 -7.18 8.56
CA LEU A 100 0.15 -8.22 8.76
C LEU A 100 -1.10 -8.00 7.90
N LEU A 101 -1.57 -6.76 7.75
CA LEU A 101 -2.68 -6.44 6.85
C LEU A 101 -2.32 -6.68 5.39
N CYS A 102 -1.11 -6.32 4.96
CA CYS A 102 -0.61 -6.56 3.61
C CYS A 102 -0.55 -8.07 3.31
N TRP A 103 0.05 -8.86 4.20
CA TRP A 103 0.11 -10.31 4.05
C TRP A 103 -1.26 -10.97 4.09
N MET A 104 -2.15 -10.53 4.98
CA MET A 104 -3.53 -11.01 5.03
C MET A 104 -4.24 -10.79 3.69
N ARG A 105 -4.13 -9.57 3.13
CA ARG A 105 -4.74 -9.25 1.84
C ARG A 105 -4.14 -10.06 0.69
N LEU A 106 -2.83 -10.30 0.73
CA LEU A 106 -2.11 -11.01 -0.32
C LEU A 106 -2.39 -12.52 -0.31
N LEU A 107 -2.41 -13.14 0.87
CA LEU A 107 -2.44 -14.59 1.03
C LEU A 107 -3.83 -15.13 1.32
N LEU A 108 -4.68 -14.35 1.99
CA LEU A 108 -5.89 -14.88 2.64
C LEU A 108 -7.19 -14.39 2.00
N LEU A 109 -7.13 -13.35 1.18
CA LEU A 109 -8.33 -12.66 0.67
C LEU A 109 -8.31 -12.59 -0.86
N ASP A 110 -9.50 -12.61 -1.45
CA ASP A 110 -9.72 -12.42 -2.88
C ASP A 110 -10.68 -11.26 -3.17
N GLY A 111 -10.81 -10.92 -4.46
CA GLY A 111 -11.83 -10.03 -4.95
C GLY A 111 -11.75 -8.63 -4.32
N PRO A 112 -12.90 -8.05 -3.91
CA PRO A 112 -12.93 -6.72 -3.30
C PRO A 112 -12.16 -6.64 -1.97
N LEU A 113 -12.11 -7.71 -1.18
CA LEU A 113 -11.44 -7.70 0.13
C LEU A 113 -9.92 -7.70 0.02
N ALA A 114 -9.35 -8.33 -1.01
CA ALA A 114 -7.91 -8.24 -1.31
C ALA A 114 -7.47 -6.79 -1.61
N LYS A 115 -8.40 -5.95 -2.08
CA LYS A 115 -8.17 -4.53 -2.42
C LYS A 115 -8.63 -3.57 -1.32
N ALA A 116 -9.28 -4.06 -0.26
CA ALA A 116 -9.93 -3.25 0.74
C ALA A 116 -8.94 -2.49 1.65
N GLU A 117 -9.34 -1.29 2.07
CA GLU A 117 -8.58 -0.46 3.01
C GLU A 117 -8.71 -0.98 4.46
N PRO A 118 -7.77 -0.62 5.37
CA PRO A 118 -7.75 -1.11 6.74
C PRO A 118 -9.07 -0.94 7.49
N ALA A 119 -9.76 0.18 7.30
CA ALA A 119 -11.06 0.43 7.94
C ALA A 119 -12.13 -0.58 7.53
N THR A 120 -12.18 -0.92 6.24
CA THR A 120 -13.11 -1.94 5.72
C THR A 120 -12.76 -3.33 6.24
N LEU A 121 -11.47 -3.69 6.26
CA LEU A 121 -11.02 -4.97 6.79
C LEU A 121 -11.28 -5.10 8.29
N ARG A 122 -11.08 -4.00 9.04
CA ARG A 122 -11.42 -3.92 10.45
C ARG A 122 -12.90 -4.22 10.66
N TYR A 123 -13.78 -3.51 9.97
CA TYR A 123 -15.22 -3.67 10.14
C TYR A 123 -15.71 -5.07 9.74
N ARG A 124 -15.26 -5.59 8.60
CA ARG A 124 -15.79 -6.83 8.03
C ARG A 124 -15.21 -8.10 8.62
N LEU A 125 -13.92 -8.08 8.96
CA LEU A 125 -13.18 -9.27 9.37
C LEU A 125 -12.62 -9.13 10.80
N LEU A 126 -11.85 -8.09 11.09
CA LEU A 126 -11.06 -8.04 12.35
C LEU A 126 -11.87 -7.63 13.59
N HIS A 127 -13.06 -7.07 13.40
CA HIS A 127 -13.99 -6.69 14.46
C HIS A 127 -15.21 -7.63 14.53
N ALA A 128 -15.21 -8.72 13.76
CA ALA A 128 -16.27 -9.70 13.83
C ALA A 128 -16.28 -10.36 15.21
N ALA A 129 -17.45 -10.38 15.85
CA ALA A 129 -17.61 -11.12 17.10
C ALA A 129 -17.40 -12.62 16.82
N ALA A 130 -16.53 -13.26 17.59
CA ALA A 130 -16.24 -14.67 17.44
C ALA A 130 -16.04 -15.33 18.80
N ARG A 131 -16.38 -16.62 18.90
CA ARG A 131 -16.15 -17.44 20.09
C ARG A 131 -15.03 -18.43 19.80
N LEU A 132 -13.96 -18.36 20.58
CA LEU A 132 -12.89 -19.36 20.55
C LEU A 132 -13.26 -20.52 21.49
N VAL A 133 -13.33 -21.73 20.94
CA VAL A 133 -13.66 -22.95 21.67
C VAL A 133 -12.48 -23.91 21.56
N LYS A 134 -11.92 -24.31 22.71
CA LYS A 134 -10.91 -25.36 22.77
C LYS A 134 -11.60 -26.71 22.90
N ARG A 135 -11.34 -27.64 21.98
CA ARG A 135 -11.83 -29.02 22.02
C ARG A 135 -10.67 -29.98 21.82
N SER A 136 -10.27 -30.67 22.89
CA SER A 136 -9.07 -31.54 22.90
C SER A 136 -7.85 -30.77 22.37
N ARG A 137 -7.21 -31.25 21.29
CA ARG A 137 -6.08 -30.62 20.61
C ARG A 137 -6.43 -29.56 19.56
N TYR A 138 -7.71 -29.21 19.41
CA TYR A 138 -8.18 -28.27 18.39
C TYR A 138 -8.68 -26.95 18.99
N LEU A 139 -8.28 -25.84 18.37
CA LEU A 139 -8.88 -24.52 18.59
C LEU A 139 -9.87 -24.23 17.47
N ILE A 140 -11.15 -24.12 17.84
CA ILE A 140 -12.26 -23.89 16.92
C ILE A 140 -12.72 -22.45 17.08
N LEU A 141 -12.65 -21.67 16.00
CA LEU A 141 -13.16 -20.31 15.96
C LEU A 141 -14.59 -20.35 15.38
N ARG A 142 -15.58 -19.98 16.20
CA ARG A 142 -16.99 -19.91 15.79
C ARG A 142 -17.37 -18.46 15.50
N ILE A 143 -17.95 -18.22 14.34
CA ILE A 143 -18.48 -16.92 13.93
C ILE A 143 -20.01 -17.02 13.73
N PRO A 144 -20.76 -15.91 13.86
CA PRO A 144 -22.18 -15.88 13.56
C PRO A 144 -22.45 -16.24 12.10
N GLN A 145 -23.38 -17.16 11.85
CA GLN A 145 -23.77 -17.56 10.50
C GLN A 145 -24.44 -16.44 9.71
N THR A 146 -25.11 -15.51 10.41
CA THR A 146 -25.79 -14.35 9.82
C THR A 146 -24.85 -13.19 9.55
N TRP A 147 -23.55 -13.30 9.85
CA TRP A 147 -22.60 -12.24 9.56
C TRP A 147 -22.44 -12.08 8.04
N PRO A 148 -22.58 -10.87 7.46
CA PRO A 148 -22.57 -10.71 6.01
C PRO A 148 -21.30 -11.19 5.30
N TRP A 149 -20.17 -11.24 6.03
CA TRP A 149 -18.86 -11.70 5.52
C TRP A 149 -18.41 -13.01 6.14
N ALA A 150 -19.35 -13.82 6.66
CA ALA A 150 -19.02 -15.09 7.33
C ALA A 150 -18.24 -16.04 6.41
N LYS A 151 -18.60 -16.10 5.14
CA LYS A 151 -17.94 -16.97 4.16
C LYS A 151 -16.50 -16.52 3.92
N GLU A 152 -16.28 -15.24 3.64
CA GLU A 152 -14.95 -14.69 3.40
C GLU A 152 -14.05 -14.82 4.63
N PHE A 153 -14.61 -14.64 5.83
CA PHE A 153 -13.89 -14.88 7.08
C PHE A 153 -13.48 -16.36 7.22
N ALA A 154 -14.41 -17.29 7.00
CA ALA A 154 -14.12 -18.72 7.09
C ALA A 154 -13.07 -19.16 6.05
N ASP A 155 -13.17 -18.66 4.83
CA ASP A 155 -12.20 -18.92 3.75
C ASP A 155 -10.81 -18.39 4.12
N ALA A 156 -10.72 -17.17 4.66
CA ALA A 156 -9.46 -16.59 5.11
C ALA A 156 -8.80 -17.43 6.23
N VAL A 157 -9.58 -17.89 7.21
CA VAL A 157 -9.08 -18.75 8.29
C VAL A 157 -8.61 -20.11 7.76
N ASN A 158 -9.35 -20.69 6.81
CA ASN A 158 -8.96 -21.96 6.19
C ASN A 158 -7.66 -21.82 5.39
N ARG A 159 -7.47 -20.69 4.68
CA ARG A 159 -6.22 -20.38 3.97
C ARG A 159 -5.04 -20.23 4.92
N VAL A 160 -5.19 -19.50 6.03
CA VAL A 160 -4.12 -19.39 7.06
C VAL A 160 -3.67 -20.76 7.53
N ARG A 161 -4.63 -21.65 7.81
CA ARG A 161 -4.37 -23.00 8.31
C ARG A 161 -3.70 -23.91 7.28
N ALA A 162 -3.77 -23.56 6.00
CA ALA A 162 -3.14 -24.29 4.91
C ALA A 162 -1.75 -23.77 4.54
N ILE A 163 -1.29 -22.67 5.15
CA ILE A 163 0.09 -22.18 4.99
C ILE A 163 1.03 -23.19 5.69
N PRO A 164 2.09 -23.67 5.01
CA PRO A 164 3.04 -24.64 5.55
C PRO A 164 3.78 -24.18 6.82
#